data_AF-A0A4R6YM58-F1
#
_entry.id   AF-A0A4R6YM58-F1
#
_cell.length_a   1.000
_cell.length_b   1.000
_cell.length_c   1.000
_cell.angle_alpha   90.00
_cell.angle_beta   90.00
_cell.angle_gamma   90.00
#
_symmetry.space_group_name_H-M   'P 1'
#
loop_
_entity.id
_entity.type
_entity.pdbx_description
1 polymer ?
#
loop_
_entity_poly.entity_id
_entity_poly.type
_entity_poly.pdbx_seq_one_letter_code
_entity_poly.pdbx_strand_id
1 'polypeptide(L)' 'MVSFKRAPTNQGITPITWMLGDLAMEQGHKGIIFPSMVRAGGTNLVIYKDMLEPEDKLDVFDDGLLPDDRASWSKRDLR' A
#
# COMPACT_ATOMS: atom_id res chain seq x y z
N MET A 1 -8.16 -9.34 -18.44
CA MET A 1 -6.91 -9.89 -17.87
C MET A 1 -5.87 -8.77 -17.89
N VAL A 2 -5.74 -8.03 -16.78
CA VAL A 2 -4.76 -6.94 -16.66
C VAL A 2 -3.42 -7.59 -16.31
N SER A 3 -2.39 -7.34 -17.12
CA SER A 3 -1.06 -7.93 -16.95
C SER A 3 -0.10 -6.89 -16.36
N PHE A 4 0.24 -7.05 -15.09
CA PHE A 4 1.34 -6.30 -14.48
C PHE A 4 2.67 -6.95 -14.91
N LYS A 5 3.55 -6.20 -15.55
CA LYS A 5 4.92 -6.67 -15.82
C LYS A 5 5.69 -6.77 -14.49
N ARG A 6 5.69 -7.96 -13.89
CA ARG A 6 6.43 -8.30 -12.67
C ARG A 6 7.85 -8.74 -13.06
N ALA A 7 8.87 -8.07 -12.53
CA ALA A 7 10.25 -8.56 -12.65
C ALA A 7 10.43 -9.73 -11.68
N PRO A 8 10.92 -10.91 -12.11
CA PRO A 8 11.18 -12.01 -11.19
C PRO A 8 12.24 -11.60 -10.16
N THR A 9 12.08 -12.04 -8.92
CA THR A 9 13.17 -12.00 -7.94
C THR A 9 14.33 -12.85 -8.46
N ASN A 10 15.54 -12.65 -7.93
CA ASN A 10 16.78 -13.30 -8.38
C ASN A 10 16.75 -14.85 -8.34
N GLN A 11 15.66 -15.45 -7.84
CA GLN A 11 15.45 -16.90 -7.68
C GLN A 11 14.16 -17.40 -8.38
N GLY A 12 13.44 -16.55 -9.13
CA GLY A 12 12.20 -16.94 -9.82
C GLY A 12 11.01 -17.21 -8.88
N ILE A 13 11.13 -16.91 -7.59
CA ILE A 13 10.07 -17.11 -6.59
C ILE A 13 9.21 -15.85 -6.53
N THR A 14 7.90 -16.05 -6.66
CA THR A 14 6.91 -14.99 -6.43
C THR A 14 6.79 -14.72 -4.93
N PRO A 15 6.99 -13.48 -4.45
CA PRO A 15 6.75 -13.11 -3.05
C PRO A 15 5.32 -13.46 -2.59
N ILE A 16 5.18 -13.97 -1.37
CA ILE A 16 3.88 -14.29 -0.75
C ILE A 16 2.96 -13.05 -0.72
N THR A 17 3.55 -11.87 -0.56
CA THR A 17 2.80 -10.60 -0.57
C THR A 17 2.12 -10.31 -1.91
N TRP A 18 2.64 -10.84 -3.02
CA TRP A 18 2.00 -10.70 -4.33
C TRP A 18 0.80 -11.62 -4.46
N MET A 19 0.92 -12.86 -3.98
CA MET A 19 -0.19 -13.81 -3.95
C MET A 19 -1.36 -13.30 -3.10
N LEU A 20 -1.07 -12.65 -1.97
CA LEU A 20 -2.12 -12.03 -1.13
C LEU A 20 -2.86 -10.92 -1.87
N GLY A 21 -2.16 -10.13 -2.68
CA GLY A 21 -2.81 -9.11 -3.50
C GLY A 21 -3.69 -9.68 -4.59
N ASP A 22 -3.22 -10.72 -5.27
CA ASP A 22 -4.01 -11.42 -6.29
C ASP A 22 -5.28 -12.01 -5.68
N LEU A 23 -5.18 -12.70 -4.54
CA LEU A 23 -6.33 -13.27 -3.84
C LEU A 23 -7.33 -12.20 -3.40
N ALA A 24 -6.86 -11.06 -2.88
CA ALA A 24 -7.73 -9.97 -2.46
C ALA A 24 -8.52 -9.39 -3.65
N MET A 25 -7.84 -9.15 -4.78
CA MET A 25 -8.50 -8.65 -6.00
C MET A 25 -9.48 -9.68 -6.58
N GLU A 26 -9.11 -10.97 -6.61
CA GLU A 26 -9.99 -12.06 -7.06
C GLU A 26 -11.26 -12.19 -6.22
N GLN A 27 -11.19 -11.86 -4.92
CA GLN A 27 -12.34 -11.80 -4.02
C GLN A 27 -13.16 -10.50 -4.14
N GLY A 28 -12.79 -9.60 -5.06
CA GLY A 28 -13.46 -8.33 -5.27
C GLY A 28 -13.11 -7.26 -4.23
N HIS A 29 -12.04 -7.45 -3.45
CA HIS A 29 -11.59 -6.44 -2.50
C HIS A 29 -10.75 -5.35 -3.19
N LYS A 30 -10.99 -4.10 -2.81
CA LYS A 30 -10.29 -2.91 -3.36
C LYS A 30 -8.96 -2.61 -2.65
N GLY A 31 -8.60 -3.37 -1.62
CA GLY A 31 -7.40 -3.12 -0.82
C GLY A 31 -7.21 -4.08 0.35
N ILE A 32 -6.14 -3.86 1.13
CA ILE A 32 -5.80 -4.63 2.34
C ILE A 32 -5.46 -3.68 3.49
N ILE A 33 -6.03 -3.92 4.67
CA ILE A 33 -5.66 -3.26 5.92
C ILE A 33 -4.84 -4.22 6.77
N PHE A 34 -3.71 -3.76 7.32
CA PHE A 34 -2.88 -4.59 8.20
C PHE A 34 -2.14 -3.74 9.26
N PRO A 35 -1.74 -4.34 10.40
CA PRO A 35 -1.01 -3.63 11.43
C PRO A 35 0.34 -3.09 10.93
N SER A 36 0.70 -1.89 11.36
CA SER A 36 2.04 -1.34 11.10
C SER A 36 3.08 -2.06 11.96
N MET A 37 4.21 -2.42 11.34
CA MET A 37 5.38 -2.94 12.04
C MET A 37 6.32 -1.84 12.53
N VAL A 38 6.16 -0.60 12.04
CA VAL A 38 7.05 0.53 12.37
C VAL A 38 6.47 1.35 13.52
N ARG A 39 5.16 1.61 13.48
CA ARG A 39 4.45 2.39 14.51
C ARG A 39 3.52 1.47 15.28
N ALA A 40 3.77 1.28 16.58
CA ALA A 40 2.91 0.46 17.43
C ALA A 40 1.47 1.03 17.44
N GLY A 41 0.47 0.16 17.23
CA GLY A 41 -0.92 0.58 17.09
C GLY A 41 -1.24 1.31 15.77
N GLY A 42 -0.26 1.51 14.89
CA GLY A 42 -0.47 2.07 13.56
C GLY A 42 -1.12 1.07 12.60
N THR A 43 -1.69 1.58 11.53
CA THR A 43 -2.36 0.80 10.48
C THR A 43 -1.80 1.17 9.12
N ASN A 44 -1.55 0.17 8.30
CA ASN A 44 -1.18 0.33 6.91
C ASN A 44 -2.36 -0.05 6.01
N LEU A 45 -2.44 0.60 4.85
CA LEU A 45 -3.46 0.37 3.84
C LEU A 45 -2.80 0.17 2.47
N VAL A 46 -3.19 -0.89 1.78
CA VAL A 46 -2.94 -1.10 0.35
C VAL A 46 -4.22 -0.78 -0.41
N ILE A 47 -4.11 -0.05 -1.53
CA ILE A 47 -5.23 0.24 -2.43
C ILE A 47 -4.90 -0.31 -3.83
N TYR A 48 -5.79 -1.13 -4.38
CA TYR A 48 -5.70 -1.63 -5.75
C TYR A 48 -6.46 -0.69 -6.69
N LYS A 49 -5.74 0.24 -7.32
CA LYS A 49 -6.34 1.29 -8.17
C LYS A 49 -7.24 0.73 -9.28
N ASP A 50 -6.88 -0.43 -9.83
CA ASP A 50 -7.64 -1.07 -10.91
C ASP A 50 -8.98 -1.67 -10.43
N MET A 51 -9.17 -1.80 -9.12
CA MET A 51 -10.41 -2.26 -8.49
C MET A 51 -11.32 -1.09 -8.06
N LEU A 52 -10.87 0.16 -8.23
CA LEU A 52 -11.67 1.34 -7.90
C LEU A 52 -12.68 1.62 -9.01
N GLU A 53 -13.88 2.02 -8.59
CA GLU A 53 -14.99 2.43 -9.44
C GLU A 53 -15.06 3.97 -9.50
N PRO A 54 -15.74 4.58 -10.49
CA PRO A 54 -15.86 6.02 -10.61
C PRO A 54 -16.40 6.74 -9.37
N GLU A 55 -17.17 6.03 -8.54
CA GLU A 55 -17.74 6.52 -7.29
C GLU A 55 -16.73 6.53 -6.13
N ASP A 56 -15.65 5.75 -6.22
CA ASP A 56 -14.59 5.75 -5.21
C ASP A 56 -13.72 7.01 -5.34
N LYS A 57 -13.43 7.63 -4.20
CA LYS A 57 -12.59 8.83 -4.14
C LYS A 57 -11.41 8.61 -3.20
N LEU A 58 -10.23 8.97 -3.70
CA LEU A 58 -9.01 9.06 -2.91
C LEU A 58 -8.51 10.50 -2.97
N ASP A 59 -8.80 11.25 -1.93
CA ASP A 59 -8.36 12.62 -1.77
C ASP A 59 -7.12 12.66 -0.88
N VAL A 60 -6.15 13.49 -1.25
CA VAL A 60 -4.99 13.74 -0.41
C VAL A 60 -5.44 14.65 0.73
N PHE A 61 -5.38 14.15 1.95
CA PHE A 61 -5.49 14.98 3.14
C PHE A 61 -4.10 15.52 3.48
N ASP A 62 -3.85 16.76 3.11
CA ASP A 62 -2.64 17.50 3.46
C ASP A 62 -3.05 18.79 4.18
N ASP A 63 -2.67 18.89 5.45
CA ASP A 63 -2.88 20.07 6.29
C ASP A 63 -1.73 21.09 6.17
N GLY A 64 -0.79 20.85 5.26
CA GLY A 64 0.40 21.66 5.05
C GLY A 64 1.45 21.51 6.15
N LEU A 65 1.28 20.53 7.06
CA LEU A 65 2.22 20.23 8.14
C LEU A 65 3.14 19.06 7.78
N LEU A 66 2.92 18.42 6.63
CA LEU A 66 3.77 17.33 6.17
C LEU A 66 5.19 17.85 5.90
N PRO A 67 6.23 17.11 6.33
CA PRO A 67 7.60 17.51 6.10
C PRO A 67 7.93 17.50 4.59
N ASP A 68 8.68 18.51 4.12
CA ASP A 68 9.00 18.70 2.70
C ASP A 68 9.64 17.47 2.04
N ASP A 69 10.45 16.74 2.82
CA ASP A 69 11.06 15.51 2.38
C ASP A 69 11.28 14.51 3.53
N ARG A 70 11.80 13.33 3.19
CA ARG A 70 12.09 12.25 4.14
C ARG A 70 13.11 12.65 5.22
N ALA A 71 14.04 13.56 4.93
CA ALA A 71 15.05 14.00 5.90
C ALA A 71 14.45 14.92 6.97
N SER A 72 13.32 15.55 6.69
CA SER A 72 12.59 16.41 7.62
C SER A 72 11.83 15.65 8.73
N TRP A 73 11.76 14.32 8.67
CA TRP A 73 11.16 13.49 9.72
C TRP A 73 12.15 13.31 10.89
N SER A 74 11.80 13.78 12.08
CA SER A 74 12.64 13.60 13.27
C SER A 74 12.51 12.19 13.86
N LYS A 75 13.47 11.76 14.70
CA LYS A 75 13.38 10.49 15.45
C LYS A 75 12.13 10.38 16.35
N ARG A 76 11.45 11.48 16.66
CA ARG A 76 10.16 11.47 17.40
C ARG A 76 8.98 11.13 16.49
N ASP A 77 9.04 11.49 15.22
CA ASP A 77 7.94 11.31 14.25
C ASP A 77 7.89 9.87 13.69
N LEU A 78 8.94 9.10 13.96
CA LEU A 78 9.08 7.68 13.59
C LEU A 78 8.83 6.70 14.76
N ARG A 79 8.41 7.18 15.94
CA ARG A 79 8.16 6.35 17.15
C ARG A 79 6.67 6.08 17.37
#